data_AF-J8DAB4-F1
#
_entry.id   AF-J8DAB4-F1
#
_cell.length_a   1.000
_cell.length_b   1.000
_cell.length_c   1.000
_cell.angle_alpha   90.00
_cell.angle_beta   90.00
_cell.angle_gamma   90.00
#
_symmetry.space_group_name_H-M   'P 1'
#
loop_
_entity.id
_entity.type
_entity.pdbx_description
1 polymer ?
#
loop_
_entity_poly.entity_id
_entity_poly.type
_entity_poly.pdbx_seq_one_letter_code
_entity_poly.pdbx_strand_id
1 'polypeptide(L)'
;MSCNCNEDNHHHDFDFNCVSNVVRFIHELQECATTTCGSGCEVPFLGAHNTASVANTRPFILYTKTGEPFEAFAPSGSLVSCRSPIFRVESIDDDDCAVLRALAVVLGDGSSVPPGDDPICTFLNVPNARLISTPACLTVDLSCFCAIQCLRDVTI
;
A
#
# COMPACT_ATOMS: atom_id res chain seq x y z
N MET A 1 14.29 22.64 6.77
CA MET A 1 12.87 22.79 7.13
C MET A 1 12.50 21.49 7.83
N SER A 2 12.28 21.57 9.13
CA SER A 2 12.18 20.43 10.04
C SER A 2 10.86 19.70 9.81
N CYS A 3 10.90 18.39 9.64
CA CYS A 3 9.70 17.56 9.74
C CYS A 3 9.35 17.51 11.23
N ASN A 4 8.38 18.30 11.64
CA ASN A 4 7.96 18.42 13.02
C ASN A 4 7.08 17.21 13.35
N CYS A 5 7.67 16.09 13.77
CA CYS A 5 6.93 15.04 14.47
C CYS A 5 6.65 15.51 15.90
N ASN A 6 5.88 16.60 16.03
CA ASN A 6 5.37 17.02 17.33
C ASN A 6 4.40 15.93 17.81
N GLU A 7 4.52 15.58 19.09
CA GLU A 7 3.40 15.11 19.89
C GLU A 7 2.38 16.26 20.02
N ASP A 8 1.73 16.63 18.93
CA ASP A 8 0.59 17.51 19.00
C ASP A 8 -0.56 16.66 19.53
N ASN A 9 -0.96 16.98 20.76
CA ASN A 9 -2.23 16.61 21.37
C ASN A 9 -3.37 17.17 20.51
N HIS A 10 -3.56 16.62 19.32
CA HIS A 10 -4.74 16.85 18.54
C HIS A 10 -5.87 16.04 19.18
N HIS A 11 -6.66 16.74 19.99
CA HIS A 11 -8.08 16.47 20.11
C HIS A 11 -8.70 16.61 18.70
N HIS A 12 -8.51 15.61 17.84
CA HIS A 12 -9.31 15.44 16.64
C HIS A 12 -10.60 14.74 17.06
N ASP A 13 -11.60 15.57 17.39
CA ASP A 13 -13.01 15.18 17.47
C ASP A 13 -13.55 15.01 16.04
N PHE A 14 -12.90 14.14 15.26
CA PHE A 14 -13.32 13.74 13.93
C PHE A 14 -13.40 12.22 13.92
N ASP A 15 -14.58 11.70 13.61
CA ASP A 15 -14.92 10.29 13.38
C ASP A 15 -14.13 9.69 12.19
N PHE A 16 -12.80 9.75 12.21
CA PHE A 16 -11.99 9.09 11.20
C PHE A 16 -12.06 7.58 11.39
N ASN A 17 -12.56 6.90 10.36
CA ASN A 17 -12.66 5.46 10.34
C ASN A 17 -11.25 4.83 10.40
N CYS A 18 -11.13 3.64 11.01
CA CYS A 18 -9.83 2.98 11.23
C CYS A 18 -9.04 2.76 9.93
N VAL A 19 -9.73 2.63 8.79
CA VAL A 19 -9.10 2.43 7.47
C VAL A 19 -8.40 3.71 7.02
N SER A 20 -9.06 4.86 7.08
CA SER A 20 -8.51 6.16 6.69
C SER A 20 -7.26 6.51 7.47
N ASN A 21 -7.29 6.34 8.79
CA ASN A 21 -6.13 6.61 9.65
C ASN A 21 -4.90 5.77 9.23
N VAL A 22 -5.09 4.50 8.88
CA VAL A 22 -3.99 3.63 8.45
C VAL A 22 -3.50 4.02 7.06
N VAL A 23 -4.39 4.33 6.12
CA VAL A 23 -3.99 4.76 4.76
C VAL A 23 -3.24 6.09 4.81
N ARG A 24 -3.69 7.05 5.62
CA ARG A 24 -3.00 8.33 5.86
C ARG A 24 -1.61 8.13 6.43
N PHE A 25 -1.49 7.29 7.46
CA PHE A 25 -0.20 6.96 8.06
C PHE A 25 0.76 6.33 7.04
N ILE A 26 0.28 5.39 6.20
CA ILE A 26 1.10 4.81 5.13
C ILE A 26 1.55 5.89 4.14
N HIS A 27 0.65 6.80 3.73
CA HIS A 27 0.98 7.90 2.82
C HIS A 27 2.09 8.80 3.39
N GLU A 28 1.98 9.21 4.66
CA GLU A 28 2.99 10.01 5.35
C GLU A 28 4.35 9.30 5.42
N LEU A 29 4.36 8.00 5.73
CA LEU A 29 5.59 7.19 5.73
C LEU A 29 6.28 7.19 4.35
N GLN A 30 5.52 7.11 3.26
CA GLN A 30 6.08 7.13 1.91
C GLN A 30 6.72 8.49 1.58
N GLU A 31 6.06 9.59 1.94
CA GLU A 31 6.58 10.96 1.72
C GLU A 31 7.85 11.23 2.53
N CYS A 32 7.95 10.66 3.73
CA CYS A 32 9.19 10.71 4.51
C CYS A 32 10.32 9.90 3.83
N ALA A 33 10.01 8.75 3.24
CA ALA A 33 11.00 7.89 2.58
C ALA A 33 11.54 8.48 1.27
N THR A 34 10.76 9.31 0.55
CA THR A 34 11.22 10.02 -0.64
C THR A 34 12.10 11.24 -0.31
N THR A 35 11.97 11.78 0.90
CA THR A 35 12.55 13.08 1.29
C THR A 35 13.82 12.96 2.16
N THR A 36 14.22 11.76 2.61
CA THR A 36 15.30 11.62 3.60
C THR A 36 16.69 11.32 3.03
N CYS A 37 17.65 12.18 3.41
CA CYS A 37 19.07 11.87 3.49
C CYS A 37 19.25 10.75 4.54
N GLY A 38 19.88 9.63 4.17
CA GLY A 38 19.92 8.37 4.94
C GLY A 38 20.68 8.36 6.27
N SER A 39 20.80 9.50 6.96
CA SER A 39 21.54 9.66 8.22
C SER A 39 20.74 10.32 9.35
N GLY A 40 19.45 10.63 9.16
CA GLY A 40 18.61 11.19 10.22
C GLY A 40 18.14 10.13 11.24
N CYS A 41 18.26 10.40 12.54
CA CYS A 41 17.79 9.52 13.62
C CYS A 41 16.26 9.57 13.84
N GLU A 42 15.54 10.37 13.04
CA GLU A 42 14.10 10.65 13.16
C GLU A 42 13.27 9.93 12.08
N VAL A 43 13.87 8.99 11.34
CA VAL A 43 13.15 8.24 10.31
C VAL A 43 12.23 7.23 10.99
N PRO A 44 10.89 7.32 10.84
CA PRO A 44 9.97 6.29 11.31
C PRO A 44 10.13 5.09 10.37
N PHE A 45 11.06 4.20 10.71
CA PHE A 45 11.71 3.27 9.78
C PHE A 45 10.76 2.44 8.88
N LEU A 46 11.13 2.36 7.60
CA LEU A 46 10.95 1.19 6.73
C LEU A 46 12.35 0.69 6.33
N GLY A 47 12.65 -0.60 6.58
CA GLY A 47 13.92 -1.22 6.19
C GLY A 47 15.13 -0.85 7.07
N ALA A 48 15.29 -1.51 8.22
CA ALA A 48 16.46 -1.34 9.09
C ALA A 48 17.70 -2.10 8.57
N HIS A 49 18.30 -1.68 7.45
CA HIS A 49 19.74 -1.90 7.19
C HIS A 49 20.22 -1.15 5.94
N ASN A 50 21.31 -0.40 6.12
CA ASN A 50 22.15 0.30 5.13
C ASN A 50 22.81 -0.59 4.05
N THR A 51 22.24 -1.77 3.76
CA THR A 51 22.63 -2.67 2.67
C THR A 51 21.43 -3.22 1.88
N ALA A 52 20.19 -2.93 2.29
CA ALA A 52 18.97 -3.35 1.60
C ALA A 52 18.36 -2.18 0.82
N SER A 53 17.66 -2.46 -0.29
CA SER A 53 16.87 -1.44 -0.98
C SER A 53 15.89 -0.82 0.03
N VAL A 54 15.92 0.51 0.16
CA VAL A 54 14.97 1.23 1.02
C VAL A 54 13.57 1.00 0.46
N ALA A 55 12.72 0.30 1.22
CA ALA A 55 11.34 0.06 0.85
C ALA A 55 10.61 1.42 0.78
N ASN A 56 9.91 1.66 -0.31
CA ASN A 56 9.26 2.95 -0.58
C ASN A 56 7.75 2.93 -0.30
N THR A 57 7.20 1.78 0.10
CA THR A 57 5.77 1.64 0.39
C THR A 57 5.45 0.43 1.26
N ARG A 58 4.34 0.53 2.00
CA ARG A 58 3.65 -0.59 2.66
C ARG A 58 2.34 -0.86 1.91
N PRO A 59 2.29 -1.89 1.05
CA PRO A 59 1.07 -2.27 0.36
C PRO A 59 0.00 -2.78 1.32
N PHE A 60 -1.26 -2.71 0.90
CA PHE A 60 -2.38 -3.16 1.73
C PHE A 60 -3.52 -3.72 0.89
N ILE A 61 -4.39 -4.47 1.56
CA ILE A 61 -5.67 -4.98 1.05
C ILE A 61 -6.78 -4.28 1.82
N LEU A 62 -7.80 -3.82 1.09
CA LEU A 62 -9.01 -3.27 1.67
C LEU A 62 -10.13 -4.31 1.65
N TYR A 63 -10.95 -4.35 2.68
CA TYR A 63 -12.08 -5.28 2.79
C TYR A 63 -13.39 -4.52 2.77
N THR A 64 -14.30 -5.00 1.93
CA THR A 64 -15.67 -4.47 1.81
C THR A 64 -16.52 -4.85 3.03
N LYS A 65 -17.74 -4.29 3.10
CA LYS A 65 -18.72 -4.61 4.17
C LYS A 65 -19.11 -6.09 4.23
N THR A 66 -18.93 -6.85 3.15
CA THR A 66 -19.20 -8.29 3.13
C THR A 66 -18.03 -9.13 3.64
N GLY A 67 -16.90 -8.50 3.98
CA GLY A 67 -15.67 -9.18 4.40
C GLY A 67 -14.80 -9.67 3.23
N GLU A 68 -15.18 -9.36 2.00
CA GLU A 68 -14.41 -9.74 0.80
C GLU A 68 -13.34 -8.69 0.47
N PRO A 69 -12.14 -9.10 0.02
CA PRO A 69 -11.14 -8.20 -0.53
C PRO A 69 -11.72 -7.34 -1.66
N PHE A 70 -11.44 -6.05 -1.61
CA PHE A 70 -11.75 -5.14 -2.70
C PHE A 70 -10.75 -5.36 -3.84
N GLU A 71 -11.27 -5.49 -5.06
CA GLU A 71 -10.47 -5.73 -6.26
C GLU A 71 -10.71 -4.65 -7.31
N ALA A 72 -9.63 -4.17 -7.91
CA ALA A 72 -9.70 -3.25 -9.05
C ALA A 72 -9.10 -3.88 -10.30
N PHE A 73 -9.54 -3.41 -11.48
CA PHE A 73 -8.93 -3.84 -12.73
C PHE A 73 -7.52 -3.27 -12.87
N ALA A 74 -6.54 -4.15 -13.12
CA ALA A 74 -5.13 -3.83 -13.25
C ALA A 74 -4.53 -4.59 -14.44
N PRO A 75 -3.84 -3.91 -15.38
CA PRO A 75 -3.13 -4.59 -16.46
C PRO A 75 -2.01 -5.47 -15.89
N SER A 76 -2.16 -6.79 -16.02
CA SER A 76 -1.24 -7.82 -15.51
C SER A 76 -0.53 -8.62 -16.62
N GLY A 77 -0.86 -8.34 -17.89
CA GLY A 77 -0.44 -9.12 -19.05
C GLY A 77 -1.24 -10.41 -19.29
N SER A 78 -2.24 -10.71 -18.45
CA SER A 78 -3.13 -11.87 -18.61
C SER A 78 -4.49 -11.46 -19.21
N LEU A 79 -5.00 -12.26 -20.15
CA LEU A 79 -6.32 -12.07 -20.75
C LEU A 79 -7.47 -12.61 -19.88
N VAL A 80 -7.15 -13.38 -18.84
CA VAL A 80 -8.13 -14.08 -17.99
C VAL A 80 -8.08 -13.62 -16.53
N SER A 81 -7.00 -12.95 -16.11
CA SER A 81 -6.85 -12.41 -14.76
C SER A 81 -6.32 -10.99 -14.83
N CYS A 82 -7.21 -10.00 -14.75
CA CYS A 82 -6.88 -8.58 -14.83
C CYS A 82 -7.37 -7.80 -13.61
N ARG A 83 -7.55 -8.46 -12.47
CA ARG A 83 -7.94 -7.85 -11.20
C ARG A 83 -6.79 -7.93 -10.20
N SER A 84 -6.67 -6.92 -9.35
CA SER A 84 -5.74 -6.92 -8.24
C SER A 84 -6.43 -6.47 -6.94
N PRO A 85 -6.22 -7.21 -5.84
CA PRO A 85 -6.66 -6.82 -4.50
C PRO A 85 -5.60 -6.06 -3.69
N ILE A 86 -4.41 -5.81 -4.24
CA ILE A 86 -3.28 -5.22 -3.51
C ILE A 86 -3.05 -3.80 -4.00
N PHE A 87 -2.99 -2.86 -3.06
CA PHE A 87 -2.91 -1.43 -3.38
C PHE A 87 -1.73 -0.76 -2.71
N ARG A 88 -1.26 0.30 -3.38
CA ARG A 88 -0.42 1.35 -2.83
C ARG A 88 -1.23 2.64 -2.82
N VAL A 89 -1.11 3.44 -1.76
CA VAL A 89 -1.68 4.78 -1.73
C VAL A 89 -0.77 5.75 -2.49
N GLU A 90 -1.36 6.54 -3.39
CA GLU A 90 -0.67 7.60 -4.14
C GLU A 90 -0.97 8.97 -3.55
N SER A 91 -2.21 9.19 -3.08
CA SER A 91 -2.60 10.39 -2.35
C SER A 91 -3.84 10.13 -1.50
N ILE A 92 -4.04 10.93 -0.46
CA ILE A 92 -5.23 10.96 0.39
C ILE A 92 -5.57 12.42 0.70
N ASP A 93 -6.85 12.75 0.73
CA ASP A 93 -7.34 14.08 1.10
C ASP A 93 -7.98 14.10 2.51
N ASP A 94 -8.46 15.28 2.90
CA ASP A 94 -9.10 15.51 4.20
C ASP A 94 -10.53 14.93 4.26
N ASP A 95 -11.13 14.58 3.12
CA ASP A 95 -12.49 14.06 2.97
C ASP A 95 -12.55 12.52 2.90
N ASP A 96 -11.54 11.83 3.45
CA ASP A 96 -11.39 10.37 3.42
C ASP A 96 -11.39 9.76 2.01
N CYS A 97 -11.10 10.56 0.98
CA CYS A 97 -10.91 10.09 -0.38
C CYS A 97 -9.43 9.83 -0.66
N ALA A 98 -9.13 8.73 -1.33
CA ALA A 98 -7.77 8.34 -1.65
C ALA A 98 -7.63 7.90 -3.11
N VAL A 99 -6.50 8.26 -3.71
CA VAL A 99 -6.05 7.69 -4.98
C VAL A 99 -5.17 6.49 -4.66
N LEU A 100 -5.64 5.32 -5.08
CA LEU A 100 -4.94 4.05 -4.91
C LEU A 100 -4.43 3.57 -6.25
N ARG A 101 -3.18 3.09 -6.27
CA ARG A 101 -2.62 2.35 -7.39
C ARG A 101 -2.77 0.86 -7.14
N ALA A 102 -3.33 0.14 -8.11
CA ALA A 102 -3.37 -1.30 -8.07
C ALA A 102 -1.97 -1.88 -8.38
N LEU A 103 -1.55 -2.88 -7.61
CA LEU A 103 -0.25 -3.53 -7.74
C LEU A 103 -0.42 -4.94 -8.30
N ALA A 104 0.42 -5.37 -9.24
CA ALA A 104 0.38 -6.73 -9.74
C ALA A 104 1.43 -7.60 -9.02
N VAL A 105 1.10 -8.86 -8.78
CA VAL A 105 2.05 -9.85 -8.26
C VAL A 105 2.75 -10.51 -9.44
N VAL A 106 4.07 -10.61 -9.36
CA VAL A 106 4.88 -11.38 -10.31
C VAL A 106 5.79 -12.34 -9.55
N LEU A 107 6.07 -13.47 -10.18
CA LEU A 107 6.97 -14.50 -9.65
C LEU A 107 8.44 -14.05 -9.76
N GLY A 108 9.34 -14.84 -9.18
CA GLY A 108 10.77 -14.52 -9.14
C GLY A 108 11.39 -14.32 -10.52
N ASP A 109 10.92 -15.07 -11.51
CA ASP A 109 11.32 -14.96 -12.92
C ASP A 109 10.66 -13.78 -13.68
N GLY A 110 9.78 -13.03 -13.02
CA GLY A 110 9.04 -11.92 -13.60
C GLY A 110 7.78 -12.31 -14.37
N SER A 111 7.41 -13.59 -14.39
CA SER A 111 6.15 -14.03 -14.96
C SER A 111 4.96 -13.62 -14.08
N SER A 112 3.80 -13.42 -14.72
CA SER A 112 2.55 -13.15 -14.01
C SER A 112 2.06 -14.38 -13.27
N VAL A 113 1.26 -14.19 -12.21
CA VAL A 113 0.60 -15.28 -11.49
C VAL A 113 -0.22 -16.14 -12.47
N PRO A 114 -0.08 -17.48 -12.46
CA PRO A 114 -0.84 -18.37 -13.32
C PRO A 114 -2.36 -18.20 -13.14
N PRO A 115 -3.16 -18.36 -14.21
CA PRO A 115 -4.62 -18.37 -14.08
C PRO A 115 -5.09 -19.47 -13.12
N GLY A 116 -5.88 -19.10 -12.11
CA GLY A 116 -6.40 -20.02 -11.09
C GLY A 116 -5.70 -19.93 -9.75
N ASP A 117 -4.49 -19.36 -9.71
CA ASP A 117 -3.80 -19.06 -8.47
C ASP A 117 -4.23 -17.69 -7.92
N ASP A 118 -4.37 -17.60 -6.61
CA ASP A 118 -4.73 -16.36 -5.94
C ASP A 118 -3.50 -15.46 -5.76
N PRO A 119 -3.56 -14.17 -6.17
CA PRO A 119 -2.41 -13.27 -6.09
C PRO A 119 -1.99 -12.96 -4.65
N ILE A 120 -2.93 -12.89 -3.69
CA ILE A 120 -2.63 -12.67 -2.27
C ILE A 120 -1.85 -13.86 -1.73
N CYS A 121 -2.36 -15.07 -1.94
CA CYS A 121 -1.72 -16.31 -1.53
C CYS A 121 -0.34 -16.46 -2.17
N THR A 122 -0.21 -16.11 -3.44
CA THR A 122 1.08 -16.13 -4.15
C THR A 122 2.07 -15.18 -3.50
N PHE A 123 1.69 -13.94 -3.23
CA PHE A 123 2.57 -12.96 -2.61
C PHE A 123 2.97 -13.32 -1.16
N LEU A 124 2.06 -13.94 -0.41
CA LEU A 124 2.30 -14.33 0.99
C LEU A 124 3.14 -15.60 1.13
N ASN A 125 2.97 -16.58 0.23
CA ASN A 125 3.56 -17.91 0.40
C ASN A 125 4.72 -18.23 -0.55
N VAL A 126 4.89 -17.49 -1.66
CA VAL A 126 6.00 -17.69 -2.59
C VAL A 126 7.15 -16.74 -2.22
N PRO A 127 8.31 -17.25 -1.76
CA PRO A 127 9.38 -16.40 -1.22
C PRO A 127 9.92 -15.34 -2.19
N ASN A 128 9.91 -15.66 -3.48
CA ASN A 128 10.46 -14.80 -4.54
C ASN A 128 9.38 -13.98 -5.26
N ALA A 129 8.12 -14.04 -4.83
CA ALA A 129 7.07 -13.20 -5.38
C ALA A 129 7.32 -11.74 -4.99
N ARG A 130 7.10 -10.84 -5.94
CA ARG A 130 7.26 -9.38 -5.78
C ARG A 130 6.05 -8.65 -6.32
N LEU A 131 5.87 -7.43 -5.84
CA LEU A 131 4.83 -6.51 -6.33
C LEU A 131 5.45 -5.57 -7.36
N ILE A 132 4.70 -5.29 -8.42
CA ILE A 132 5.05 -4.28 -9.43
C ILE A 132 3.93 -3.25 -9.55
N SER A 133 4.32 -2.01 -9.85
CA SER A 133 3.41 -0.92 -10.15
C SER A 133 2.67 -1.20 -11.45
N THR A 134 1.36 -0.97 -11.46
CA THR A 134 0.56 -0.97 -12.68
C THR A 134 0.15 0.47 -13.02
N PRO A 135 -0.25 0.76 -14.28
CA PRO A 135 -0.78 2.07 -14.64
C PRO A 135 -2.23 2.30 -14.13
N ALA A 136 -2.84 1.32 -13.47
CA ALA A 136 -4.20 1.44 -12.96
C ALA A 136 -4.22 2.17 -11.62
N CYS A 137 -4.80 3.36 -11.62
CA CYS A 137 -5.13 4.12 -10.42
C CYS A 137 -6.65 4.30 -10.32
N LEU A 138 -7.16 4.37 -9.10
CA LEU A 138 -8.57 4.58 -8.81
C LEU A 138 -8.74 5.49 -7.61
N THR A 139 -9.78 6.32 -7.64
CA THR A 139 -10.20 7.11 -6.49
C THR A 139 -11.26 6.32 -5.70
N VAL A 140 -11.07 6.21 -4.39
CA VAL A 140 -12.00 5.52 -3.50
C VAL A 140 -12.36 6.38 -2.31
N ASP A 141 -13.57 6.18 -1.80
CA ASP A 141 -13.99 6.65 -0.49
C ASP A 141 -13.59 5.59 0.55
N LEU A 142 -12.70 5.95 1.48
CA LEU A 142 -12.19 5.02 2.49
C LEU A 142 -13.25 4.61 3.51
N SER A 143 -14.31 5.41 3.69
CA SER A 143 -15.44 5.09 4.57
C SER A 143 -16.29 3.91 4.06
N CYS A 144 -16.10 3.52 2.79
CA CYS A 144 -16.78 2.36 2.21
C CYS A 144 -16.20 1.01 2.66
N PHE A 145 -15.01 1.00 3.28
CA PHE A 145 -14.30 -0.22 3.69
C PHE A 145 -14.41 -0.46 5.19
N CYS A 146 -14.48 -1.73 5.57
CA CYS A 146 -14.61 -2.14 6.97
C CYS A 146 -13.31 -2.59 7.60
N ALA A 147 -12.34 -3.03 6.80
CA ALA A 147 -11.05 -3.43 7.30
C ALA A 147 -9.93 -3.16 6.29
N ILE A 148 -8.73 -3.08 6.84
CA ILE A 148 -7.47 -2.94 6.10
C ILE A 148 -6.49 -3.99 6.62
N GLN A 149 -5.77 -4.63 5.72
CA GLN A 149 -4.66 -5.51 6.05
C GLN A 149 -3.40 -5.01 5.38
N CYS A 150 -2.46 -4.55 6.21
CA CYS A 150 -1.12 -4.20 5.75
C CYS A 150 -0.33 -5.45 5.38
N LEU A 151 0.46 -5.35 4.31
CA LEU A 151 1.39 -6.38 3.86
C LEU A 151 2.83 -5.99 4.23
N ARG A 152 3.79 -6.88 3.95
CA ARG A 152 5.22 -6.62 4.15
C ARG A 152 5.68 -5.44 3.27
N ASP A 153 6.61 -4.65 3.80
CA ASP A 153 7.22 -3.54 3.08
C ASP A 153 7.93 -4.00 1.83
N VAL A 154 7.80 -3.23 0.75
CA VAL A 154 8.40 -3.53 -0.55
C VAL A 154 8.94 -2.27 -1.20
N THR A 155 9.81 -2.48 -2.19
CA THR A 155 10.29 -1.45 -3.10
C THR A 155 9.60 -1.65 -4.44
N ILE A 156 8.89 -0.64 -4.92
CA ILE A 156 8.14 -0.64 -6.18
C ILE A 156 8.58 0.52 -7.06
#